data_AF-A0A7J2TXE6-F1
#
_entry.id   AF-A0A7J2TXE6-F1
#
_cell.length_a   1.000
_cell.length_b   1.000
_cell.length_c   1.000
_cell.angle_alpha   90.00
_cell.angle_beta   90.00
_cell.angle_gamma   90.00
#
_symmetry.space_group_name_H-M   'P 1'
#
loop_
_entity.id
_entity.type
_entity.pdbx_description
1 polymer ?
#
loop_
_entity_poly.entity_id
_entity_poly.type
_entity_poly.pdbx_seq_one_letter_code
_entity_poly.pdbx_strand_id
1 'polypeptide(L)'
;MLLQASLEFFVLISLLIVILTMAMYFSSSYYHQFIQYQIYSEATKISQNIANEINIALKAGDGYSRVFYIPTKILNAIDFDVNVSNYRIYVYWDTGFTQSVIYTKEINGNLRKGENLIRNVNGEIYVN
;
A
#
# COMPACT_ATOMS: atom_id res chain seq x y z
N MET A 1 46.00 -9.12 -39.39
CA MET A 1 44.78 -8.28 -39.50
C MET A 1 43.54 -9.00 -38.97
N LEU A 2 43.09 -10.12 -39.55
CA LEU A 2 41.86 -10.81 -39.07
C LEU A 2 41.94 -11.25 -37.59
N LEU A 3 43.06 -11.85 -37.17
CA LEU A 3 43.24 -12.32 -35.80
C LEU A 3 43.28 -11.19 -34.75
N GLN A 4 43.82 -10.02 -35.15
CA GLN A 4 43.82 -8.82 -34.31
C GLN A 4 42.40 -8.25 -34.15
N ALA A 5 41.65 -8.15 -35.25
CA ALA A 5 40.26 -7.67 -35.22
C ALA A 5 39.35 -8.60 -34.39
N SER A 6 39.55 -9.93 -34.45
CA SER A 6 38.82 -10.88 -33.61
C SER A 6 39.16 -10.70 -32.12
N LEU A 7 40.43 -10.49 -31.77
CA LEU A 7 40.83 -10.24 -30.38
C LEU A 7 40.23 -8.93 -29.83
N GLU A 8 40.29 -7.85 -30.60
CA GLU A 8 39.68 -6.56 -30.23
C GLU A 8 38.16 -6.72 -30.00
N PHE A 9 37.48 -7.48 -30.87
CA PHE A 9 36.07 -7.79 -30.72
C PHE A 9 35.77 -8.58 -29.43
N PHE A 10 36.58 -9.58 -29.09
CA PHE A 10 36.43 -10.33 -27.82
C PHE A 10 36.66 -9.45 -26.59
N VAL A 11 37.63 -8.54 -26.64
CA VAL A 11 37.88 -7.58 -25.55
C VAL A 11 36.67 -6.66 -25.38
N LEU A 12 36.09 -6.15 -26.47
CA LEU A 12 34.90 -5.30 -26.41
C LEU A 12 33.66 -6.06 -25.90
N ILE A 13 33.45 -7.30 -26.33
CA ILE A 13 32.35 -8.13 -25.83
C ILE A 13 32.50 -8.41 -24.34
N SER A 14 33.70 -8.77 -23.88
CA SER A 14 33.93 -9.07 -22.47
C SER A 14 33.71 -7.84 -21.60
N LEU A 15 34.16 -6.67 -22.04
CA LEU A 15 33.87 -5.39 -21.38
C LEU A 15 32.37 -5.11 -21.32
N LEU A 16 31.64 -5.35 -22.42
CA LEU A 16 30.19 -5.14 -22.48
C LEU A 16 29.43 -6.08 -21.53
N ILE A 17 29.84 -7.35 -21.44
CA ILE A 17 29.27 -8.32 -20.49
C ILE A 17 29.49 -7.86 -19.05
N VAL A 18 30.68 -7.36 -18.72
CA VAL A 18 30.99 -6.83 -17.38
C VAL A 18 30.09 -5.64 -17.05
N ILE A 19 29.97 -4.68 -17.96
CA ILE A 19 29.11 -3.50 -17.78
C ILE A 19 27.65 -3.92 -17.58
N LEU A 20 27.15 -4.85 -18.40
CA LEU A 20 25.76 -5.31 -18.34
C LEU A 20 25.48 -6.07 -17.04
N THR A 21 26.41 -6.91 -16.59
CA THR A 21 26.29 -7.62 -15.31
C THR A 21 26.26 -6.66 -14.14
N MET A 22 27.12 -5.64 -14.16
CA MET A 22 27.17 -4.60 -13.14
C MET A 22 25.86 -3.80 -13.12
N ALA A 23 25.35 -3.39 -14.28
CA ALA A 23 24.08 -2.69 -14.40
C ALA A 23 22.91 -3.52 -13.83
N MET A 24 22.81 -4.80 -14.19
CA MET A 24 21.77 -5.70 -13.67
C MET A 24 21.83 -5.86 -12.15
N TYR A 25 23.04 -6.03 -11.60
CA TYR A 25 23.25 -6.15 -10.16
C TYR A 25 22.72 -4.92 -9.40
N PHE A 26 23.06 -3.71 -9.85
CA PHE A 26 22.56 -2.50 -9.23
C PHE A 26 21.05 -2.33 -9.41
N SER A 27 20.51 -2.57 -10.60
CA SER A 27 19.08 -2.44 -10.90
C SER A 27 18.20 -3.35 -10.03
N SER A 28 18.65 -4.56 -9.70
CA SER A 28 17.87 -5.50 -8.89
C SER A 28 17.54 -4.95 -7.50
N SER A 29 18.49 -4.27 -6.84
CA SER A 29 18.25 -3.69 -5.51
C SER A 29 17.22 -2.56 -5.55
N TYR A 30 17.32 -1.67 -6.54
CA TYR A 30 16.35 -0.59 -6.73
C TYR A 30 14.95 -1.13 -7.03
N TYR A 31 14.85 -2.21 -7.81
CA TYR A 31 13.57 -2.82 -8.12
C TYR A 31 12.84 -3.30 -6.87
N HIS A 32 13.51 -4.00 -5.95
CA HIS A 32 12.89 -4.46 -4.72
C HIS A 32 12.43 -3.32 -3.82
N GLN A 33 13.25 -2.27 -3.66
CA GLN A 33 12.88 -1.10 -2.87
C GLN A 33 11.68 -0.36 -3.47
N PHE A 34 11.66 -0.23 -4.79
CA PHE A 34 10.56 0.41 -5.51
C PHE A 34 9.23 -0.32 -5.29
N ILE A 35 9.22 -1.66 -5.38
CA ILE A 35 8.02 -2.46 -5.11
C ILE A 35 7.55 -2.29 -3.65
N GLN A 36 8.44 -2.34 -2.67
CA GLN A 36 8.06 -2.13 -1.27
C GLN A 36 7.48 -0.74 -1.04
N TYR A 37 8.05 0.28 -1.68
CA TYR A 37 7.52 1.64 -1.61
C TYR A 37 6.11 1.74 -2.24
N GLN A 38 5.87 1.08 -3.37
CA GLN A 38 4.54 1.04 -3.99
C GLN A 38 3.50 0.36 -3.09
N ILE A 39 3.86 -0.78 -2.48
CA ILE A 39 2.98 -1.50 -1.55
C ILE A 39 2.64 -0.61 -0.36
N TYR A 40 3.66 0.00 0.26
CA TYR A 40 3.47 0.90 1.41
C TYR A 40 2.61 2.12 1.06
N SER A 41 2.86 2.74 -0.10
CA SER A 41 2.08 3.88 -0.58
C SER A 41 0.61 3.51 -0.78
N GLU A 42 0.33 2.37 -1.42
CA GLU A 42 -1.04 1.93 -1.68
C GLU A 42 -1.76 1.53 -0.39
N ALA A 43 -1.09 0.80 0.51
CA ALA A 43 -1.62 0.49 1.84
C ALA A 43 -1.95 1.77 2.62
N THR A 44 -1.11 2.80 2.48
CA THR A 44 -1.31 4.10 3.16
C THR A 44 -2.51 4.85 2.58
N LYS A 45 -2.74 4.78 1.27
CA LYS A 45 -3.98 5.33 0.68
C LYS A 45 -5.21 4.61 1.21
N ILE A 46 -5.15 3.29 1.36
CA ILE A 46 -6.26 2.50 1.94
C ILE A 46 -6.54 2.96 3.37
N SER A 47 -5.52 3.02 4.24
CA SER A 47 -5.70 3.45 5.62
C SER A 47 -6.22 4.89 5.72
N GLN A 48 -5.72 5.80 4.86
CA GLN A 48 -6.17 7.19 4.80
C GLN A 48 -7.61 7.31 4.31
N ASN A 49 -8.01 6.55 3.29
CA ASN A 49 -9.38 6.57 2.78
C ASN A 49 -10.37 6.11 3.85
N ILE A 50 -10.09 5.02 4.56
CA ILE A 50 -10.95 4.55 5.66
C ILE A 50 -10.99 5.60 6.78
N ALA A 51 -9.84 6.18 7.14
CA ALA A 51 -9.77 7.21 8.17
C ALA A 51 -10.58 8.45 7.79
N ASN A 52 -10.51 8.86 6.53
CA ASN A 52 -11.29 9.98 6.00
C ASN A 52 -12.79 9.70 6.09
N GLU A 53 -13.27 8.52 5.70
CA GLU A 53 -14.70 8.18 5.78
C GLU A 53 -15.20 8.20 7.24
N ILE A 54 -14.43 7.63 8.18
CA ILE A 54 -14.76 7.68 9.62
C ILE A 54 -14.78 9.12 10.14
N ASN A 55 -13.76 9.92 9.78
CA ASN A 55 -13.67 11.30 10.22
C ASN A 55 -14.77 12.17 9.61
N ILE A 56 -15.18 11.91 8.35
CA ILE A 56 -16.30 12.58 7.70
C ILE A 56 -17.61 12.22 8.40
N ALA A 57 -17.85 10.94 8.69
CA ALA A 57 -19.04 10.52 9.41
C ALA A 57 -19.14 11.18 10.78
N LEU A 58 -18.02 11.29 11.51
CA LEU A 58 -17.98 11.98 12.80
C LEU A 58 -18.26 13.48 12.65
N LYS A 59 -17.63 14.14 11.68
CA LYS A 59 -17.78 15.58 11.44
C LYS A 59 -19.17 15.98 10.94
N ALA A 60 -19.80 15.12 10.12
CA ALA A 60 -21.14 15.36 9.60
C ALA A 60 -22.21 15.32 10.71
N GLY A 61 -21.95 14.57 11.77
CA GLY A 61 -22.83 14.48 12.93
C GLY A 61 -23.95 13.46 12.75
N ASP A 62 -24.92 13.55 13.64
CA ASP A 62 -26.01 12.57 13.78
C ASP A 62 -26.87 12.45 12.50
N GLY A 63 -27.27 11.23 12.17
CA GLY A 63 -28.05 10.92 10.97
C GLY A 63 -27.22 10.76 9.69
N TYR A 64 -25.89 10.96 9.73
CA TYR A 64 -25.03 10.65 8.59
C TYR A 64 -25.05 9.16 8.27
N SER A 65 -25.25 8.81 7.01
CA SER A 65 -25.12 7.45 6.51
C SER A 65 -24.59 7.42 5.10
N ARG A 66 -23.59 6.57 4.85
CA ARG A 66 -22.99 6.41 3.52
C ARG A 66 -22.41 5.03 3.35
N VAL A 67 -22.41 4.54 2.12
CA VAL A 67 -21.69 3.33 1.72
C VAL A 67 -20.30 3.71 1.19
N PHE A 68 -19.27 3.01 1.65
CA PHE A 68 -17.90 3.15 1.16
C PHE A 68 -17.28 1.77 0.89
N TYR A 69 -16.23 1.76 0.08
CA TYR A 69 -15.59 0.54 -0.38
C TYR A 69 -14.15 0.43 0.11
N ILE A 70 -13.82 -0.74 0.65
CA ILE A 70 -12.45 -1.13 1.00
C ILE A 70 -11.98 -2.15 -0.06
N PRO A 71 -10.83 -1.94 -0.72
CA PRO A 71 -10.33 -2.91 -1.69
C PRO A 71 -10.08 -4.27 -1.05
N THR A 72 -10.18 -5.33 -1.84
CA THR A 72 -9.94 -6.70 -1.34
C THR A 72 -8.46 -7.01 -1.19
N LYS A 73 -7.61 -6.37 -2.01
CA LYS A 73 -6.17 -6.58 -2.06
C LYS A 73 -5.41 -5.27 -2.31
N ILE A 74 -4.19 -5.18 -1.78
CA ILE A 74 -3.23 -4.14 -2.13
C ILE A 74 -2.63 -4.48 -3.51
N LEU A 75 -2.61 -3.50 -4.43
CA LEU A 75 -2.13 -3.67 -5.81
C LEU A 75 -2.76 -4.89 -6.52
N ASN A 76 -4.02 -5.22 -6.21
CA ASN A 76 -4.77 -6.38 -6.71
C ASN A 76 -4.14 -7.76 -6.47
N ALA A 77 -3.10 -7.87 -5.63
CA ALA A 77 -2.35 -9.11 -5.44
C ALA A 77 -2.17 -9.48 -3.97
N ILE A 78 -1.92 -8.49 -3.11
CA ILE A 78 -1.46 -8.72 -1.73
C ILE A 78 -2.65 -8.66 -0.78
N ASP A 79 -2.78 -9.70 0.04
CA ASP A 79 -3.77 -9.75 1.10
C ASP A 79 -3.35 -8.88 2.29
N PHE A 80 -4.33 -8.30 2.97
CA PHE A 80 -4.11 -7.41 4.10
C PHE A 80 -5.26 -7.49 5.09
N ASP A 81 -5.01 -7.05 6.32
CA ASP A 81 -5.99 -6.96 7.39
C ASP A 81 -6.13 -5.52 7.88
N VAL A 82 -7.33 -5.17 8.33
CA VAL A 82 -7.65 -3.84 8.84
C VAL A 82 -8.08 -3.95 10.29
N ASN A 83 -7.50 -3.12 11.15
CA ASN A 83 -7.90 -3.01 12.54
C ASN A 83 -8.05 -1.55 12.95
N VAL A 84 -8.97 -1.25 13.86
CA VAL A 84 -9.15 0.08 14.44
C VAL A 84 -8.87 0.01 15.93
N SER A 85 -7.92 0.79 16.41
CA SER A 85 -7.59 0.86 17.83
C SER A 85 -6.95 2.20 18.17
N ASN A 86 -7.25 2.72 19.36
CA ASN A 86 -6.56 3.88 19.94
C ASN A 86 -6.45 5.07 18.97
N TYR A 87 -7.58 5.51 18.40
CA TYR A 87 -7.63 6.64 17.46
C TYR A 87 -6.86 6.41 16.15
N ARG A 88 -6.60 5.15 15.79
CA ARG A 88 -5.82 4.79 14.61
C ARG A 88 -6.45 3.63 13.87
N ILE A 89 -6.34 3.69 12.55
CA ILE A 89 -6.61 2.57 11.65
C ILE A 89 -5.27 1.99 11.26
N TYR A 90 -5.15 0.69 11.46
CA TYR A 90 -3.99 -0.09 11.08
C TYR A 90 -4.35 -0.94 9.87
N VAL A 91 -3.46 -0.94 8.89
CA VAL A 91 -3.52 -1.83 7.72
C VAL A 91 -2.26 -2.67 7.76
N TYR A 92 -2.42 -3.99 7.92
CA TYR A 92 -1.34 -4.96 8.03
C TYR A 92 -1.26 -5.82 6.76
N TRP A 93 -0.07 -6.08 6.27
CA TRP A 93 0.20 -7.06 5.21
C TRP A 93 1.44 -7.87 5.59
N ASP A 94 1.76 -8.91 4.82
CA ASP A 94 2.80 -9.91 5.16
C ASP A 94 4.14 -9.31 5.62
N THR A 95 4.57 -8.20 5.02
CA THR A 95 5.90 -7.61 5.26
C THR A 95 5.87 -6.35 6.11
N GLY A 96 4.70 -5.85 6.55
CA GLY A 96 4.64 -4.60 7.28
C GLY A 96 3.25 -4.11 7.61
N PHE A 97 3.19 -2.86 8.09
CA PHE A 97 1.94 -2.20 8.39
C PHE A 97 2.05 -0.69 8.14
N THR A 98 0.90 -0.06 7.99
CA THR A 98 0.76 1.40 7.99
C THR A 98 -0.40 1.80 8.88
N GLN A 99 -0.47 3.09 9.20
CA GLN A 99 -1.50 3.61 10.08
C GLN A 99 -1.97 5.00 9.69
N SER A 100 -3.23 5.31 10.00
CA SER A 100 -3.81 6.63 9.81
C SER A 100 -4.65 7.01 11.02
N VAL A 101 -4.66 8.30 11.35
CA VAL A 101 -5.32 8.82 12.55
C VAL A 101 -6.80 9.06 12.29
N ILE A 102 -7.63 8.69 13.25
CA ILE A 102 -9.07 9.00 13.30
C ILE A 102 -9.40 9.81 14.55
N TYR A 103 -10.52 10.52 14.52
CA TYR A 103 -10.95 11.41 15.60
C TYR A 103 -11.87 10.74 16.63
N THR A 104 -12.22 9.47 16.42
CA THR A 104 -12.93 8.64 17.39
C THR A 104 -11.99 7.57 17.94
N LYS A 105 -12.15 7.23 19.22
CA LYS A 105 -11.31 6.24 19.90
C LYS A 105 -11.47 4.85 19.27
N GLU A 106 -12.72 4.49 19.04
CA GLU A 106 -13.19 3.18 18.59
C GLU A 106 -14.37 3.36 17.63
N ILE A 107 -14.66 2.31 16.87
CA ILE A 107 -15.86 2.19 16.03
C ILE A 107 -16.68 0.99 16.52
N ASN A 108 -17.99 1.09 16.42
CA ASN A 108 -18.90 -0.01 16.73
C ASN A 108 -19.13 -0.84 15.46
N GLY A 109 -18.74 -2.11 15.50
CA GLY A 109 -18.83 -3.03 14.37
C GLY A 109 -17.48 -3.33 13.74
N ASN A 110 -17.50 -4.07 12.62
CA ASN A 110 -16.29 -4.58 11.98
C ASN A 110 -16.17 -4.05 10.56
N LEU A 111 -14.99 -3.57 10.20
CA LEU A 111 -14.64 -3.26 8.81
C LEU A 111 -14.45 -4.56 8.04
N ARG A 112 -15.10 -4.70 6.89
CA ARG A 112 -14.91 -5.84 5.98
C ARG A 112 -14.32 -5.37 4.66
N LYS A 113 -13.59 -6.23 3.98
CA LYS A 113 -13.21 -5.98 2.58
C LYS A 113 -14.47 -5.88 1.73
N GLY A 114 -14.48 -4.98 0.77
CA GLY A 114 -15.62 -4.68 -0.07
C GLY A 114 -16.50 -3.57 0.47
N GLU A 115 -17.81 -3.73 0.33
CA GLU A 115 -18.79 -2.72 0.67
C GLU A 115 -19.06 -2.64 2.19
N ASN A 116 -18.98 -1.44 2.75
CA ASN A 116 -19.27 -1.14 4.15
C ASN A 116 -20.26 0.01 4.26
N LEU A 117 -21.23 -0.11 5.17
CA LEU A 117 -22.14 0.98 5.52
C LEU A 117 -21.60 1.68 6.77
N ILE A 118 -21.30 2.97 6.69
CA ILE A 118 -20.96 3.79 7.86
C ILE A 118 -22.16 4.63 8.28
N ARG A 119 -22.40 4.72 9.59
CA ARG A 119 -23.48 5.48 10.22
C ARG A 119 -22.96 6.24 11.42
N ASN A 120 -23.42 7.48 11.60
CA ASN A 120 -23.24 8.22 12.85
C ASN A 120 -24.59 8.26 13.58
N VAL A 121 -24.61 7.72 14.80
CA VAL A 121 -25.80 7.67 15.66
C VAL A 121 -25.40 8.27 17.01
N ASN A 122 -25.97 9.42 17.35
CA ASN A 122 -25.70 10.16 18.59
C ASN A 122 -24.21 10.49 18.83
N GLY A 123 -23.42 10.68 17.76
CA GLY A 123 -21.98 10.96 17.87
C GLY A 123 -21.09 9.71 17.94
N GLU A 124 -21.68 8.52 17.92
CA GLU A 124 -20.95 7.25 17.83
C GLU A 124 -20.94 6.72 16.39
N ILE A 125 -19.80 6.17 15.97
CA ILE A 125 -19.62 5.65 14.62
C ILE A 125 -19.90 4.15 14.59
N TYR A 126 -20.85 3.74 13.76
CA TYR A 126 -21.22 2.36 13.49
C TYR A 126 -20.81 1.97 12.07
N VAL A 127 -20.23 0.78 11.91
CA VAL A 127 -19.82 0.24 10.60
C VAL A 127 -20.35 -1.17 10.37
N ASN A 128 -20.90 -1.37 9.16
CA ASN A 128 -21.75 -2.48 8.69
C ASN A 128 -23.13 -2.50 9.35
#